data_AF-A0A926JEU1-F1
#
_entry.id   AF-A0A926JEU1-F1
#
_cell.length_a   1.000
_cell.length_b   1.000
_cell.length_c   1.000
_cell.angle_alpha   90.00
_cell.angle_beta   90.00
_cell.angle_gamma   90.00
#
_symmetry.space_group_name_H-M   'P 1'
#
loop_
_entity.id
_entity.type
_entity.pdbx_description
1 polymer ?
#
loop_
_entity_poly.entity_id
_entity_poly.type
_entity_poly.pdbx_seq_one_letter_code
_entity_poly.pdbx_strand_id
1 'polypeptide(L)'
;MITTRLRRRAAAAALSLAAVLTTTAAVPSEAPATATLAAAPACPQFADKAKAAADRRVDIGRITPDPVWRTTCETLYRADSRGPSTIFQEGFRPRDVVGGQYDLEQYVLANHPSPYVSTTYDHDLYKNWGADWNYYIDAPVGIDVNKTIGNNHQYAGEREVAFPGGVARQYIIGVCRVDERTKAEIMSECESNPYYKPWH
;
A
#
# COMPACT_ATOMS: atom_id res chain seq x y z
N MET A 1 14.88 23.42 -75.52
CA MET A 1 13.97 22.76 -74.56
C MET A 1 14.07 23.56 -73.26
N ILE A 2 12.98 24.23 -72.87
CA ILE A 2 12.51 24.49 -71.49
C ILE A 2 13.57 25.00 -70.47
N THR A 3 13.52 26.14 -69.77
CA THR A 3 12.54 27.23 -69.57
C THR A 3 13.25 28.34 -68.77
N THR A 4 13.16 29.57 -69.28
CA THR A 4 12.81 30.83 -68.58
C THR A 4 13.14 31.12 -67.09
N ARG A 5 13.59 32.38 -66.91
CA ARG A 5 13.21 33.39 -65.87
C ARG A 5 13.97 33.29 -64.53
N LEU A 6 14.27 34.35 -63.77
CA LEU A 6 13.76 35.72 -63.74
C LEU A 6 14.76 36.63 -62.98
N ARG A 7 14.84 37.88 -63.46
CA ARG A 7 15.45 39.06 -62.82
C ARG A 7 14.92 39.31 -61.39
N ARG A 8 15.74 39.90 -60.50
CA ARG A 8 15.69 41.34 -60.08
C ARG A 8 16.25 41.57 -58.65
N ARG A 9 17.13 42.58 -58.60
CA ARG A 9 17.21 43.70 -57.64
C ARG A 9 17.48 43.42 -56.15
N ALA A 10 18.64 43.94 -55.74
CA ALA A 10 18.97 44.31 -54.38
C ALA A 10 17.97 45.34 -53.82
N ALA A 11 17.63 45.17 -52.54
CA ALA A 11 17.14 46.22 -51.66
C ALA A 11 17.71 45.93 -50.27
N ALA A 12 18.57 46.82 -49.78
CA ALA A 12 19.02 46.85 -48.40
C ALA A 12 17.87 47.40 -47.54
N ALA A 13 17.45 46.65 -46.54
CA ALA A 13 16.51 47.12 -45.52
C ALA A 13 17.23 47.09 -44.17
N ALA A 14 17.62 48.28 -43.70
CA ALA A 14 18.02 48.49 -42.32
C ALA A 14 16.75 48.48 -41.47
N LEU A 15 16.64 47.52 -40.53
CA LEU A 15 15.62 47.57 -39.49
C LEU A 15 16.23 48.05 -38.18
N SER A 16 15.75 49.21 -37.76
CA SER A 16 16.01 49.87 -36.49
C SER A 16 15.45 49.04 -35.33
N LEU A 17 16.30 48.66 -34.36
CA LEU A 17 15.84 48.17 -33.07
C LEU A 17 15.35 49.35 -32.23
N ALA A 18 14.04 49.45 -32.01
CA ALA A 18 13.45 50.26 -30.95
C ALA A 18 12.96 49.31 -29.84
N ALA A 19 13.69 49.25 -28.72
CA ALA A 19 13.25 48.56 -27.53
C ALA A 19 12.27 49.46 -26.76
N VAL A 20 11.00 49.07 -26.69
CA VAL A 20 10.00 49.68 -25.81
C VAL A 20 10.08 48.97 -24.46
N LEU A 21 10.58 49.64 -23.42
CA LEU A 21 10.45 49.16 -22.04
C LEU A 21 9.05 49.52 -21.52
N THR A 22 8.15 48.54 -21.49
CA THR A 22 6.91 48.63 -20.70
C THR A 22 7.19 48.16 -19.28
N THR A 23 7.17 49.08 -18.31
CA THR A 23 7.18 48.74 -16.89
C THR A 23 5.80 48.22 -16.48
N THR A 24 5.60 46.90 -16.48
CA THR A 24 4.48 46.27 -15.79
C THR A 24 4.77 46.24 -14.30
N ALA A 25 4.03 47.02 -13.52
CA ALA A 25 4.03 46.92 -12.07
C ALA A 25 3.49 45.53 -11.67
N ALA A 26 4.33 44.73 -11.02
CA ALA A 26 3.92 43.45 -10.46
C ALA A 26 2.97 43.70 -9.29
N VAL A 27 1.72 43.28 -9.44
CA VAL A 27 0.81 43.09 -8.29
C VAL A 27 1.41 41.98 -7.40
N PRO A 28 1.49 42.18 -6.08
CA PRO A 28 1.96 41.12 -5.19
C PRO A 28 0.98 39.96 -5.29
N SER A 29 1.49 38.79 -5.69
CA SER A 29 0.78 37.52 -5.58
C SER A 29 0.45 37.33 -4.10
N GLU A 30 -0.84 37.33 -3.74
CA GLU A 30 -1.27 36.81 -2.46
C GLU A 30 -0.70 35.38 -2.33
N ALA A 31 0.05 35.16 -1.26
CA ALA A 31 0.52 33.83 -0.91
C ALA A 31 -0.72 32.92 -0.76
N PRO A 32 -0.68 31.69 -1.29
CA PRO A 32 -1.79 30.77 -1.10
C PRO A 32 -2.02 30.63 0.41
N ALA A 33 -3.28 30.85 0.82
CA ALA A 33 -3.71 30.63 2.19
C ALA A 33 -3.19 29.25 2.63
N THR A 34 -2.46 29.22 3.74
CA THR A 34 -1.99 28.00 4.38
C THR A 34 -3.20 27.13 4.66
N ALA A 35 -3.46 26.15 3.80
CA ALA A 35 -4.45 25.11 4.04
C ALA A 35 -4.05 24.44 5.36
N THR A 36 -4.85 24.67 6.38
CA THR A 36 -4.67 24.01 7.67
C THR A 36 -4.96 22.55 7.44
N LEU A 37 -3.92 21.70 7.44
CA LEU A 37 -4.09 20.25 7.39
C LEU A 37 -4.92 19.84 8.60
N ALA A 38 -6.15 19.39 8.36
CA ALA A 38 -6.98 18.81 9.41
C ALA A 38 -6.29 17.56 9.97
N ALA A 39 -6.25 17.42 11.29
CA ALA A 39 -5.75 16.21 11.92
C ALA A 39 -6.62 15.01 11.51
N ALA A 40 -5.99 13.87 11.24
CA ALA A 40 -6.72 12.64 10.91
C ALA A 40 -7.63 12.22 12.08
N PRO A 41 -8.86 11.75 11.81
CA PRO A 41 -9.75 11.26 12.85
C PRO A 41 -9.20 9.98 13.51
N ALA A 42 -9.68 9.68 14.71
CA ALA A 42 -9.33 8.44 15.40
C ALA A 42 -9.97 7.21 14.72
N CYS A 43 -9.26 6.08 14.74
CA CYS A 43 -9.72 4.83 14.14
C CYS A 43 -10.83 4.15 14.98
N PRO A 44 -11.90 3.62 14.36
CA PRO A 44 -12.89 2.80 15.06
C PRO A 44 -12.26 1.58 15.75
N GLN A 45 -12.67 1.30 16.99
CA GLN A 45 -12.17 0.16 17.76
C GLN A 45 -13.24 -0.93 17.86
N PHE A 46 -12.83 -2.19 17.78
CA PHE A 46 -13.73 -3.34 17.83
C PHE A 46 -13.41 -4.25 19.03
N ALA A 47 -14.46 -4.67 19.74
CA ALA A 47 -14.37 -5.66 20.81
C ALA A 47 -14.05 -7.05 20.26
N ASP A 48 -14.64 -7.42 19.12
CA ASP A 48 -14.35 -8.65 18.40
C ASP A 48 -12.93 -8.62 17.80
N LYS A 49 -12.00 -9.34 18.43
CA LYS A 49 -10.60 -9.44 17.97
C LYS A 49 -10.41 -10.34 16.75
N ALA A 50 -11.45 -11.04 16.32
CA ALA A 50 -11.50 -11.77 15.06
C ALA A 50 -12.33 -11.04 13.99
N LYS A 51 -12.62 -9.73 14.17
CA LYS A 51 -13.47 -8.93 13.27
C LYS A 51 -13.01 -8.95 11.80
N ALA A 52 -11.71 -9.05 11.58
CA ALA A 52 -11.11 -9.13 10.24
C ALA A 52 -11.05 -10.54 9.66
N ALA A 53 -11.28 -11.60 10.45
CA ALA A 53 -10.99 -12.97 10.07
C ALA A 53 -11.81 -13.47 8.86
N ALA A 54 -11.10 -14.05 7.88
CA ALA A 54 -11.70 -14.81 6.78
C ALA A 54 -12.17 -16.21 7.25
N ASP A 55 -11.50 -16.76 8.26
CA ASP A 55 -11.88 -17.99 8.94
C ASP A 55 -12.24 -17.69 10.41
N ARG A 56 -13.54 -17.64 10.68
CA ARG A 56 -14.10 -17.33 12.01
C ARG A 56 -13.95 -18.45 13.03
N ARG A 57 -13.39 -19.61 12.66
CA ARG A 57 -13.12 -20.71 13.60
C ARG A 57 -11.87 -20.48 14.46
N VAL A 58 -11.10 -19.42 14.19
CA VAL A 58 -9.91 -19.07 14.97
C VAL A 58 -10.28 -18.86 16.44
N ASP A 59 -9.47 -19.43 17.33
CA ASP A 59 -9.64 -19.30 18.77
C ASP A 59 -8.64 -18.28 19.33
N ILE A 60 -9.12 -17.06 19.56
CA ILE A 60 -8.29 -15.96 20.07
C ILE A 60 -7.67 -16.28 21.44
N GLY A 61 -8.31 -17.13 22.25
CA GLY A 61 -7.83 -17.48 23.59
C GLY A 61 -6.60 -18.39 23.60
N ARG A 62 -6.21 -18.96 22.45
CA ARG A 62 -5.03 -19.83 22.31
C ARG A 62 -3.75 -19.09 21.94
N ILE A 63 -3.86 -17.82 21.57
CA ILE A 63 -2.74 -17.01 21.08
C ILE A 63 -1.75 -16.78 22.23
N THR A 64 -0.46 -17.06 21.97
CA THR A 64 0.63 -16.78 22.91
C THR A 64 1.76 -15.99 22.23
N PRO A 65 2.48 -15.12 22.95
CA PRO A 65 2.13 -14.59 24.28
C PRO A 65 0.89 -13.68 24.22
N ASP A 66 0.56 -13.00 25.32
CA ASP A 66 -0.57 -12.06 25.37
C ASP A 66 -0.46 -11.02 24.23
N PRO A 67 -1.41 -10.99 23.29
CA PRO A 67 -1.26 -10.19 22.07
C PRO A 67 -1.48 -8.70 22.32
N VAL A 68 -0.58 -7.88 21.77
CA VAL A 68 -0.79 -6.43 21.67
C VAL A 68 -1.49 -6.13 20.35
N TRP A 69 -2.79 -5.83 20.45
CA TRP A 69 -3.63 -5.52 19.29
C TRP A 69 -3.30 -4.16 18.69
N ARG A 70 -3.21 -4.09 17.36
CA ARG A 70 -3.18 -2.84 16.60
C ARG A 70 -4.45 -2.04 16.85
N THR A 71 -4.29 -0.76 17.14
CA THR A 71 -5.40 0.19 17.36
C THR A 71 -5.50 1.23 16.24
N THR A 72 -4.54 1.25 15.33
CA THR A 72 -4.53 2.15 14.17
C THR A 72 -5.26 1.52 12.97
N CYS A 73 -5.43 2.30 11.91
CA CYS A 73 -6.21 1.95 10.73
C CYS A 73 -5.53 2.40 9.42
N GLU A 74 -4.21 2.66 9.45
CA GLU A 74 -3.47 2.82 8.19
C GLU A 74 -3.52 1.55 7.34
N THR A 75 -3.34 1.74 6.04
CA THR A 75 -3.16 0.66 5.07
C THR A 75 -1.98 -0.22 5.45
N LEU A 76 -2.21 -1.53 5.39
CA LEU A 76 -1.20 -2.58 5.53
C LEU A 76 -0.96 -3.24 4.18
N TYR A 77 0.15 -3.97 4.09
CA TYR A 77 0.59 -4.58 2.83
C TYR A 77 0.86 -6.06 2.99
N ARG A 78 0.70 -6.80 1.91
CA ARG A 78 1.05 -8.22 1.86
C ARG A 78 1.56 -8.61 0.49
N ALA A 79 2.79 -9.11 0.47
CA ALA A 79 3.36 -9.82 -0.66
C ALA A 79 2.76 -11.25 -0.73
N ASP A 80 2.19 -11.63 -1.88
CA ASP A 80 1.63 -12.99 -2.09
C ASP A 80 1.76 -13.40 -3.56
N SER A 81 2.02 -14.69 -3.83
CA SER A 81 2.06 -15.21 -5.21
C SER A 81 0.69 -15.57 -5.76
N ARG A 82 -0.34 -15.68 -4.91
CA ARG A 82 -1.72 -15.91 -5.36
C ARG A 82 -2.28 -14.64 -5.98
N GLY A 83 -2.90 -14.76 -7.15
CA GLY A 83 -3.45 -13.63 -7.89
C GLY A 83 -4.80 -13.12 -7.39
N PRO A 84 -5.24 -11.94 -7.87
CA PRO A 84 -6.46 -11.28 -7.41
C PRO A 84 -7.73 -12.09 -7.65
N SER A 85 -7.76 -12.92 -8.71
CA SER A 85 -8.91 -13.79 -9.00
C SER A 85 -9.24 -14.76 -7.86
N THR A 86 -8.24 -15.19 -7.09
CA THR A 86 -8.40 -16.01 -5.88
C THR A 86 -8.61 -15.12 -4.65
N ILE A 87 -7.71 -14.16 -4.41
CA ILE A 87 -7.69 -13.39 -3.17
C ILE A 87 -8.92 -12.49 -3.02
N PHE A 88 -9.41 -11.88 -4.10
CA PHE A 88 -10.63 -11.05 -4.02
C PHE A 88 -11.88 -11.91 -3.78
N GLN A 89 -11.90 -13.18 -4.18
CA GLN A 89 -13.04 -14.06 -3.94
C GLN A 89 -13.05 -14.60 -2.50
N GLU A 90 -11.90 -15.04 -2.01
CA GLU A 90 -11.79 -15.83 -0.79
C GLU A 90 -11.34 -15.01 0.44
N GLY A 91 -10.66 -13.89 0.20
CA GLY A 91 -9.82 -13.23 1.20
C GLY A 91 -8.51 -13.98 1.43
N PHE A 92 -7.70 -13.49 2.36
CA PHE A 92 -6.54 -14.21 2.83
C PHE A 92 -6.94 -15.20 3.92
N ARG A 93 -7.05 -16.48 3.56
CA ARG A 93 -7.27 -17.55 4.53
C ARG A 93 -5.94 -17.99 5.17
N PRO A 94 -5.91 -18.23 6.49
CA PRO A 94 -4.75 -18.81 7.16
C PRO A 94 -4.58 -20.29 6.77
N ARG A 95 -3.40 -20.85 7.06
CA ARG A 95 -3.09 -22.24 6.69
C ARG A 95 -3.79 -23.26 7.59
N ASP A 96 -3.85 -23.00 8.90
CA ASP A 96 -4.50 -23.91 9.85
C ASP A 96 -4.94 -23.18 11.13
N VAL A 97 -6.26 -23.00 11.30
CA VAL A 97 -6.85 -22.42 12.51
C VAL A 97 -7.10 -23.44 13.63
N VAL A 98 -7.02 -24.74 13.35
CA VAL A 98 -7.36 -25.80 14.30
C VAL A 98 -6.09 -26.38 14.92
N GLY A 99 -5.20 -26.90 14.10
CA GLY A 99 -3.95 -27.56 14.52
C GLY A 99 -2.70 -26.70 14.37
N GLY A 100 -2.82 -25.47 13.87
CA GLY A 100 -1.68 -24.62 13.56
C GLY A 100 -0.93 -24.09 14.78
N GLN A 101 0.23 -23.49 14.51
CA GLN A 101 1.08 -22.83 15.51
C GLN A 101 0.45 -21.51 16.00
N TYR A 102 -0.09 -21.51 17.22
CA TYR A 102 -0.69 -20.33 17.86
C TYR A 102 0.33 -19.46 18.61
N ASP A 103 1.52 -19.98 18.90
CA ASP A 103 2.59 -19.17 19.45
C ASP A 103 3.15 -18.25 18.36
N LEU A 104 3.01 -16.94 18.58
CA LEU A 104 3.35 -15.90 17.62
C LEU A 104 4.86 -15.84 17.38
N GLU A 105 5.68 -16.02 18.42
CA GLU A 105 7.14 -16.02 18.27
C GLU A 105 7.61 -17.22 17.43
N GLN A 106 7.10 -18.42 17.74
CA GLN A 106 7.39 -19.62 16.94
C GLN A 106 6.91 -19.49 15.49
N TYR A 107 5.76 -18.85 15.27
CA TYR A 107 5.26 -18.56 13.94
C TYR A 107 6.22 -17.66 13.15
N VAL A 108 6.63 -16.53 13.75
CA VAL A 108 7.52 -15.54 13.13
C VAL A 108 8.89 -16.15 12.81
N LEU A 109 9.41 -17.03 13.69
CA LEU A 109 10.75 -17.61 13.51
C LEU A 109 10.82 -18.72 12.47
N ALA A 110 9.75 -19.52 12.31
CA ALA A 110 9.81 -20.77 11.55
C ALA A 110 8.73 -20.94 10.46
N ASN A 111 7.77 -20.02 10.34
CA ASN A 111 6.73 -19.99 9.29
C ASN A 111 5.95 -21.33 9.14
N HIS A 112 5.69 -21.99 10.27
CA HIS A 112 4.84 -23.19 10.30
C HIS A 112 3.39 -22.87 9.87
N PRO A 113 2.61 -23.87 9.41
CA PRO A 113 1.16 -23.72 9.28
C PRO A 113 0.57 -23.14 10.58
N SER A 114 -0.16 -22.04 10.46
CA SER A 114 -0.60 -21.22 11.61
C SER A 114 -2.00 -20.64 11.36
N PRO A 115 -2.66 -20.10 12.40
CA PRO A 115 -3.92 -19.38 12.26
C PRO A 115 -3.72 -17.97 11.70
N TYR A 116 -2.48 -17.55 11.45
CA TYR A 116 -2.12 -16.18 11.11
C TYR A 116 -1.99 -15.97 9.60
N VAL A 117 -2.32 -14.76 9.18
CA VAL A 117 -1.87 -14.19 7.91
C VAL A 117 -1.02 -12.98 8.24
N SER A 118 0.27 -13.02 7.88
CA SER A 118 1.18 -11.88 8.00
C SER A 118 0.80 -10.77 7.02
N THR A 119 0.91 -9.56 7.51
CA THR A 119 0.89 -8.31 6.75
C THR A 119 1.96 -7.39 7.34
N THR A 120 2.22 -6.26 6.73
CA THR A 120 3.23 -5.31 7.21
C THR A 120 2.73 -3.87 7.14
N TYR A 121 3.27 -3.02 8.02
CA TYR A 121 3.16 -1.57 7.91
C TYR A 121 4.00 -0.99 6.77
N ASP A 122 5.01 -1.72 6.29
CA ASP A 122 5.94 -1.25 5.27
C ASP A 122 5.44 -1.56 3.87
N HIS A 123 5.05 -0.51 3.14
CA HIS A 123 4.67 -0.59 1.74
C HIS A 123 5.69 -1.34 0.90
N ASP A 124 6.99 -1.09 1.12
CA ASP A 124 8.07 -1.53 0.25
C ASP A 124 8.60 -2.91 0.60
N LEU A 125 8.04 -3.59 1.62
CA LEU A 125 8.53 -4.89 2.04
C LEU A 125 8.45 -5.93 0.90
N TYR A 126 7.50 -5.79 -0.04
CA TYR A 126 7.39 -6.66 -1.22
C TYR A 126 8.69 -6.74 -2.03
N LYS A 127 9.55 -5.71 -1.98
CA LYS A 127 10.85 -5.69 -2.70
C LYS A 127 11.81 -6.76 -2.19
N ASN A 128 11.66 -7.15 -0.92
CA ASN A 128 12.48 -8.18 -0.27
C ASN A 128 11.96 -9.60 -0.55
N TRP A 129 10.80 -9.73 -1.18
CA TRP A 129 10.14 -11.01 -1.44
C TRP A 129 10.10 -11.30 -2.96
N GLY A 130 10.12 -12.58 -3.31
CA GLY A 130 9.91 -13.07 -4.69
C GLY A 130 8.43 -13.22 -5.05
N ALA A 131 7.55 -12.38 -4.50
CA ALA A 131 6.11 -12.49 -4.73
C ALA A 131 5.69 -11.71 -5.99
N ASP A 132 4.65 -12.21 -6.66
CA ASP A 132 4.13 -11.62 -7.91
C ASP A 132 3.25 -10.39 -7.67
N TRP A 133 2.73 -10.23 -6.44
CA TRP A 133 1.71 -9.24 -6.11
C TRP A 133 1.98 -8.56 -4.77
N ASN A 134 1.69 -7.27 -4.71
CA ASN A 134 1.61 -6.50 -3.46
C ASN A 134 0.16 -6.09 -3.22
N TYR A 135 -0.44 -6.62 -2.15
CA TYR A 135 -1.82 -6.34 -1.78
C TYR A 135 -1.92 -5.21 -0.79
N TYR A 136 -2.95 -4.39 -0.96
CA TYR A 136 -3.29 -3.25 -0.12
C TYR A 136 -4.47 -3.65 0.77
N ILE A 137 -4.33 -3.51 2.09
CA ILE A 137 -5.25 -4.03 3.09
C ILE A 137 -5.67 -2.90 4.03
N ASP A 138 -6.98 -2.69 4.14
CA ASP A 138 -7.61 -1.82 5.15
C ASP A 138 -8.48 -2.71 6.06
N ALA A 139 -7.85 -3.25 7.09
CA ALA A 139 -8.47 -4.17 8.03
C ALA A 139 -8.42 -3.64 9.46
N PRO A 140 -9.53 -3.73 10.22
CA PRO A 140 -9.49 -3.46 11.65
C PRO A 140 -8.72 -4.57 12.38
N VAL A 141 -8.33 -4.33 13.63
CA VAL A 141 -7.63 -5.31 14.49
C VAL A 141 -6.28 -5.75 13.89
N GLY A 142 -5.81 -6.96 14.24
CA GLY A 142 -4.47 -7.46 13.95
C GLY A 142 -3.55 -7.36 15.16
N ILE A 143 -2.60 -8.27 15.26
CA ILE A 143 -1.61 -8.32 16.36
C ILE A 143 -0.35 -7.63 15.87
N ASP A 144 0.09 -6.59 16.57
CA ASP A 144 1.36 -5.93 16.30
C ASP A 144 2.48 -6.83 16.84
N VAL A 145 3.24 -7.45 15.94
CA VAL A 145 4.21 -8.49 16.30
C VAL A 145 5.31 -7.89 17.17
N ASN A 146 5.93 -6.79 16.73
CA ASN A 146 7.02 -6.16 17.46
C ASN A 146 6.60 -5.66 18.84
N LYS A 147 5.35 -5.20 19.00
CA LYS A 147 4.84 -4.83 20.34
C LYS A 147 4.53 -6.03 21.21
N THR A 148 4.24 -7.19 20.62
CA THR A 148 3.86 -8.42 21.33
C THR A 148 5.07 -9.22 21.78
N ILE A 149 6.05 -9.45 20.91
CA ILE A 149 7.23 -10.29 21.19
C ILE A 149 8.54 -9.48 21.31
N GLY A 150 8.45 -8.15 21.29
CA GLY A 150 9.60 -7.25 21.26
C GLY A 150 10.17 -7.08 19.85
N ASN A 151 11.18 -6.23 19.71
CA ASN A 151 11.78 -5.85 18.42
C ASN A 151 13.25 -6.28 18.27
N ASN A 152 13.71 -7.23 19.09
CA ASN A 152 15.08 -7.76 19.06
C ASN A 152 15.22 -9.02 18.18
N HIS A 153 14.13 -9.59 17.66
CA HIS A 153 14.16 -10.76 16.79
C HIS A 153 14.60 -10.39 15.36
N GLN A 154 15.13 -11.36 14.62
CA GLN A 154 15.74 -11.16 13.29
C GLN A 154 14.79 -10.54 12.24
N TYR A 155 13.47 -10.69 12.43
CA TYR A 155 12.42 -10.20 11.51
C TYR A 155 11.76 -8.90 11.98
N ALA A 156 12.27 -8.22 13.01
CA ALA A 156 11.65 -7.01 13.54
C ALA A 156 11.57 -5.86 12.50
N GLY A 157 12.49 -5.87 11.52
CA GLY A 157 12.49 -4.94 10.39
C GLY A 157 11.29 -5.09 9.45
N GLU A 158 10.61 -6.25 9.47
CA GLU A 158 9.41 -6.49 8.65
C GLU A 158 8.19 -5.73 9.17
N ARG A 159 8.22 -5.24 10.42
CA ARG A 159 7.13 -4.44 11.02
C ARG A 159 5.77 -5.14 10.82
N GLU A 160 5.72 -6.40 11.24
CA GLU A 160 4.62 -7.30 10.93
C GLU A 160 3.36 -6.99 11.77
N VAL A 161 2.20 -7.14 11.12
CA VAL A 161 0.90 -7.30 11.76
C VAL A 161 0.34 -8.66 11.39
N ALA A 162 0.14 -9.53 12.39
CA ALA A 162 -0.39 -10.87 12.21
C ALA A 162 -1.91 -10.89 12.42
N PHE A 163 -2.66 -11.39 11.42
CA PHE A 163 -4.12 -11.49 11.50
C PHE A 163 -4.58 -12.92 11.85
N PRO A 164 -5.04 -13.17 13.09
CA PRO A 164 -5.62 -14.46 13.46
C PRO A 164 -6.93 -14.69 12.70
N GLY A 165 -7.07 -15.84 12.07
CA GLY A 165 -8.18 -16.17 11.17
C GLY A 165 -8.07 -15.51 9.80
N GLY A 166 -6.95 -14.84 9.51
CA GLY A 166 -6.68 -14.18 8.24
C GLY A 166 -7.46 -12.88 8.01
N VAL A 167 -7.63 -12.51 6.73
CA VAL A 167 -8.25 -11.24 6.34
C VAL A 167 -9.38 -11.48 5.34
N ALA A 168 -10.60 -11.17 5.75
CA ALA A 168 -11.79 -11.29 4.90
C ALA A 168 -11.70 -10.33 3.71
N ARG A 169 -12.19 -10.78 2.54
CA ARG A 169 -12.07 -10.04 1.27
C ARG A 169 -12.53 -8.59 1.32
N GLN A 170 -13.52 -8.26 2.16
CA GLN A 170 -14.05 -6.91 2.26
C GLN A 170 -13.06 -5.88 2.84
N TYR A 171 -11.97 -6.34 3.44
CA TYR A 171 -10.90 -5.52 4.00
C TYR A 171 -9.66 -5.46 3.10
N ILE A 172 -9.71 -6.07 1.91
CA ILE A 172 -8.64 -5.99 0.90
C ILE A 172 -9.03 -4.89 -0.07
N ILE A 173 -8.23 -3.83 -0.17
CA ILE A 173 -8.51 -2.66 -1.03
C ILE A 173 -8.31 -3.05 -2.50
N GLY A 174 -7.20 -3.71 -2.77
CA GLY A 174 -6.76 -4.00 -4.13
C GLY A 174 -5.37 -4.62 -4.14
N VAL A 175 -4.76 -4.64 -5.33
CA VAL A 175 -3.45 -5.25 -5.56
C VAL A 175 -2.72 -4.52 -6.68
N CYS A 176 -1.39 -4.55 -6.65
CA CYS A 176 -0.54 -4.21 -7.79
C CYS A 176 0.36 -5.39 -8.12
N ARG A 177 0.56 -5.66 -9.42
CA ARG A 177 1.54 -6.65 -9.87
C ARG A 177 2.96 -6.12 -9.64
N VAL A 178 3.89 -7.00 -9.28
CA VAL A 178 5.30 -6.65 -9.06
C VAL A 178 6.13 -7.12 -10.25
N ASP A 179 6.96 -6.24 -10.80
CA ASP A 179 7.99 -6.61 -11.77
C ASP A 179 9.18 -7.25 -11.04
N GLU A 180 9.40 -8.53 -11.31
CA GLU A 180 10.40 -9.35 -10.61
C GLU A 180 11.83 -8.80 -10.75
N ARG A 181 12.15 -8.21 -11.90
CA ARG A 181 13.50 -7.75 -12.24
C ARG A 181 13.84 -6.42 -11.58
N THR A 182 12.89 -5.50 -11.58
CA THR A 182 13.07 -4.13 -11.06
C THR A 182 12.61 -3.99 -9.61
N LYS A 183 11.89 -4.98 -9.08
CA LYS A 183 11.26 -4.94 -7.74
C LYS A 183 10.37 -3.69 -7.60
N ALA A 184 9.69 -3.32 -8.67
CA ALA A 184 8.76 -2.20 -8.71
C ALA A 184 7.34 -2.70 -8.93
N GLU A 185 6.35 -2.03 -8.34
CA GLU A 185 4.97 -2.25 -8.72
C GLU A 185 4.73 -1.73 -10.15
N ILE A 186 4.02 -2.52 -10.94
CA ILE A 186 3.54 -2.13 -12.26
C ILE A 186 2.24 -1.36 -12.04
N MET A 187 2.35 -0.06 -11.77
CA MET A 187 1.21 0.78 -11.35
C MET A 187 0.02 0.78 -12.32
N SER A 188 0.27 0.58 -13.62
CA SER A 188 -0.78 0.47 -14.64
C SER A 188 -1.57 -0.84 -14.58
N GLU A 189 -1.08 -1.84 -13.84
CA GLU A 189 -1.70 -3.15 -13.64
C GLU A 189 -2.27 -3.31 -12.22
N CYS A 190 -2.45 -2.20 -11.49
CA CYS A 190 -3.14 -2.25 -10.21
C CYS A 190 -4.65 -2.47 -10.40
N GLU A 191 -5.22 -3.34 -9.59
CA GLU A 191 -6.63 -3.71 -9.63
C GLU A 191 -7.30 -3.40 -8.29
N SER A 192 -8.46 -2.74 -8.35
CA SER A 192 -9.31 -2.55 -7.17
C SER A 192 -10.12 -3.81 -6.90
N ASN A 193 -10.25 -4.19 -5.64
CA ASN A 193 -11.10 -5.29 -5.25
C ASN A 193 -12.58 -4.86 -5.28
N PRO A 194 -13.45 -5.48 -6.11
CA PRO A 194 -14.86 -5.11 -6.18
C PRO A 194 -15.65 -5.42 -4.90
N TYR A 195 -15.08 -6.19 -3.97
CA TYR A 195 -15.70 -6.56 -2.71
C TYR A 195 -15.25 -5.70 -1.51
N TYR A 196 -14.32 -4.77 -1.71
CA TYR A 196 -13.83 -3.87 -0.66
C TYR A 196 -14.98 -3.05 -0.06
N LYS A 197 -14.98 -2.90 1.27
CA LYS A 197 -15.96 -2.11 2.02
C LYS A 197 -15.23 -1.24 3.06
N PRO A 198 -15.09 0.08 2.81
CA PRO A 198 -14.55 1.02 3.80
C PRO A 198 -15.31 0.95 5.13
N TRP A 199 -14.61 1.20 6.23
CA TRP A 199 -15.16 1.09 7.58
C TRP A 199 -14.80 2.25 8.52
N HIS A 200 -14.06 3.26 8.03
CA HIS A 200 -13.73 4.52 8.68
C HIS A 200 -13.81 5.70 7.69
#